data_AF-A0A381X2E7-F1
#
_entry.id   AF-A0A381X2E7-F1
#
_cell.length_a   1.000
_cell.length_b   1.000
_cell.length_c   1.000
_cell.angle_alpha   90.00
_cell.angle_beta   90.00
_cell.angle_gamma   90.00
#
_symmetry.space_group_name_H-M   'P 1'
#
loop_
_entity.id
_entity.type
_entity.pdbx_description
1 polymer ?
#
loop_
_entity_poly.entity_id
_entity_poly.type
_entity_poly.pdbx_seq_one_letter_code
_entity_poly.pdbx_strand_id
1 'polypeptide(L)'
;MLPLRDIHLPDAVLWWPPASGWWALAGLVSVLMVIAWIRYHRGWRHRAAFKALNVVTEQLRNGADCVVCVQRVSEILRRFVMTTAADSKSVAGLTGDGWLQFLDDCWDQTFFTGGSGRLLLKLPYSGSPADRAEALELSRLCVDWVRSQPRGK
;
A
#
# COMPACT_ATOMS: atom_id res chain seq x y z
N MET A 1 -81.04 -3.18 -27.47
CA MET A 1 -79.90 -4.06 -27.11
C MET A 1 -78.63 -3.29 -27.47
N LEU A 2 -77.99 -2.62 -26.50
CA LEU A 2 -76.71 -1.94 -26.73
C LEU A 2 -75.59 -2.97 -26.60
N PRO A 3 -74.67 -3.09 -27.57
CA PRO A 3 -73.53 -3.98 -27.45
C PRO A 3 -72.57 -3.42 -26.40
N LEU A 4 -72.21 -4.25 -25.41
CA LEU A 4 -71.15 -3.97 -24.45
C LEU A 4 -69.85 -3.80 -25.23
N ARG A 5 -69.24 -2.62 -25.10
CA ARG A 5 -67.91 -2.34 -25.66
C ARG A 5 -66.88 -2.99 -24.74
N ASP A 6 -66.15 -3.97 -25.28
CA ASP A 6 -64.99 -4.60 -24.65
C ASP A 6 -64.05 -3.53 -24.09
N ILE A 7 -63.85 -3.56 -22.77
CA ILE A 7 -62.79 -2.80 -22.11
C ILE A 7 -61.52 -3.59 -22.37
N HIS A 8 -60.75 -3.20 -23.37
CA HIS A 8 -59.36 -3.58 -23.46
C HIS A 8 -58.64 -3.05 -22.21
N LEU A 9 -58.29 -3.96 -21.28
CA LEU A 9 -57.28 -3.64 -20.27
C LEU A 9 -55.98 -3.34 -21.04
N PRO A 10 -55.28 -2.24 -20.76
CA PRO A 10 -53.95 -2.07 -21.33
C PRO A 10 -53.11 -3.23 -20.82
N ASP A 11 -52.52 -3.96 -21.77
CA ASP A 11 -51.51 -4.98 -21.51
C ASP A 11 -50.63 -4.51 -20.35
N ALA A 12 -50.52 -5.36 -19.33
CA ALA A 12 -49.68 -5.15 -18.16
C ALA A 12 -48.40 -4.48 -18.64
N VAL A 13 -48.25 -3.18 -18.35
CA VAL A 13 -47.21 -2.35 -18.95
C VAL A 13 -45.91 -3.05 -18.66
N LEU A 14 -45.43 -3.75 -19.69
CA LEU A 14 -44.21 -4.52 -19.70
C LEU A 14 -43.16 -3.57 -19.18
N TRP A 15 -42.65 -3.92 -18.00
CA TRP A 15 -41.52 -3.32 -17.32
C TRP A 15 -40.73 -2.41 -18.28
N TRP A 16 -41.07 -1.12 -18.27
CA TRP A 16 -40.46 -0.20 -19.22
C TRP A 16 -38.95 -0.26 -19.02
N PRO A 17 -38.11 -0.27 -20.09
CA PRO A 17 -36.67 -0.34 -19.92
C PRO A 17 -36.33 0.90 -19.09
N PRO A 18 -35.80 0.76 -17.87
CA PRO A 18 -35.52 1.91 -17.03
C PRO A 18 -34.65 2.81 -17.88
N ALA A 19 -35.18 4.00 -18.20
CA ALA A 19 -34.64 4.92 -19.19
C ALA A 19 -33.11 4.92 -19.08
N SER A 20 -32.41 4.91 -20.22
CA SER A 20 -30.94 4.76 -20.35
C SER A 20 -30.08 5.52 -19.32
N GLY A 21 -30.62 6.56 -18.65
CA GLY A 21 -30.04 7.23 -17.50
C GLY A 21 -29.77 6.36 -16.25
N TRP A 22 -30.47 5.23 -16.03
CA TRP A 22 -30.14 4.32 -14.92
C TRP A 22 -28.82 3.59 -15.14
N TRP A 23 -28.46 3.31 -16.39
CA TRP A 23 -27.14 2.75 -16.71
C TRP A 23 -26.03 3.77 -16.46
N ALA A 24 -26.29 5.06 -16.73
CA ALA A 24 -25.36 6.13 -16.35
C ALA A 24 -25.21 6.25 -14.82
N LEU A 25 -26.30 6.15 -14.07
CA LEU A 25 -26.27 6.15 -12.61
C LEU A 25 -25.55 4.91 -12.05
N ALA A 26 -25.84 3.72 -12.58
CA ALA A 26 -25.17 2.47 -12.19
C ALA A 26 -23.67 2.49 -12.53
N GLY A 27 -23.31 3.06 -13.69
CA GLY A 27 -21.92 3.30 -14.08
C GLY A 27 -21.21 4.25 -13.11
N LEU A 28 -21.84 5.38 -12.77
CA LEU A 28 -21.31 6.34 -11.81
C LEU A 28 -21.11 5.71 -10.43
N VAL A 29 -22.10 4.98 -9.92
CA VAL A 29 -22.01 4.28 -8.64
C VAL A 29 -20.89 3.23 -8.67
N SER A 30 -20.77 2.48 -9.76
CA SER A 30 -19.70 1.49 -9.93
C SER A 30 -18.32 2.14 -9.91
N VAL A 31 -18.14 3.26 -10.62
CA VAL A 31 -16.89 4.03 -10.62
C VAL A 31 -16.57 4.55 -9.22
N LEU A 32 -17.54 5.14 -8.52
CA LEU A 32 -17.37 5.61 -7.15
C LEU A 32 -17.01 4.47 -6.19
N MET A 33 -17.63 3.30 -6.35
CA MET A 33 -17.36 2.12 -5.54
C MET A 33 -15.95 1.57 -5.79
N VAL A 34 -15.50 1.56 -7.04
CA VAL A 34 -14.12 1.21 -7.40
C VAL A 34 -13.13 2.21 -6.79
N ILE A 35 -13.38 3.52 -6.91
CA ILE A 35 -12.54 4.56 -6.32
C ILE A 35 -12.48 4.42 -4.79
N ALA A 36 -13.62 4.18 -4.13
CA ALA A 36 -13.72 3.98 -2.70
C ALA A 36 -12.97 2.72 -2.25
N TRP A 37 -13.11 1.60 -2.99
CA TRP A 37 -12.38 0.36 -2.74
C TRP A 37 -10.87 0.62 -2.81
N ILE A 38 -10.39 1.24 -3.89
CA ILE A 38 -8.96 1.53 -4.09
C ILE A 38 -8.44 2.41 -2.94
N ARG A 39 -9.15 3.49 -2.58
CA ARG A 39 -8.76 4.37 -1.46
C ARG A 39 -8.74 3.65 -0.11
N TYR A 40 -9.74 2.81 0.16
CA TYR A 40 -9.86 2.08 1.41
C TYR A 40 -8.72 1.07 1.58
N HIS A 41 -8.48 0.23 0.57
CA HIS A 41 -7.39 -0.73 0.59
C HIS A 41 -6.01 -0.07 0.63
N ARG A 42 -5.85 1.10 -0.01
CA ARG A 42 -4.57 1.82 -0.01
C ARG A 42 -4.26 2.40 1.38
N GLY A 43 -5.25 2.96 2.08
CA GLY A 43 -5.09 3.42 3.46
C GLY A 43 -4.72 2.31 4.44
N TRP A 44 -5.24 1.10 4.24
CA TRP A 44 -4.95 -0.06 5.09
C TRP A 44 -3.51 -0.55 4.95
N ARG A 45 -2.93 -0.50 3.75
CA ARG A 45 -1.55 -0.95 3.49
C ARG A 45 -0.50 -0.09 4.19
N HIS A 46 -0.63 1.23 4.14
CA HIS A 46 0.26 2.15 4.89
C HIS A 46 0.15 1.92 6.39
N ARG A 47 -1.08 1.75 6.91
CA ARG A 47 -1.30 1.51 8.35
C ARG A 47 -0.68 0.18 8.79
N ALA A 48 -0.80 -0.87 7.98
CA ALA A 48 -0.23 -2.18 8.27
C ALA A 48 1.30 -2.14 8.30
N ALA A 49 1.95 -1.52 7.30
CA ALA A 49 3.40 -1.38 7.25
C ALA A 49 3.93 -0.54 8.43
N PHE A 50 3.29 0.60 8.73
CA PHE A 50 3.65 1.43 9.87
C PHE A 50 3.52 0.69 11.21
N LYS A 51 2.42 -0.04 11.41
CA LYS A 51 2.21 -0.85 12.62
C LYS A 51 3.29 -1.93 12.75
N ALA A 52 3.61 -2.63 11.66
CA ALA A 52 4.63 -3.66 11.65
C ALA A 52 6.02 -3.11 12.00
N LEU A 53 6.41 -1.97 11.41
CA LEU A 53 7.69 -1.32 11.72
C LEU A 53 7.79 -0.84 13.18
N ASN A 54 6.70 -0.30 13.74
CA ASN A 54 6.66 0.09 15.14
C ASN A 54 6.82 -1.11 16.08
N VAL A 55 6.18 -2.24 15.77
CA VAL A 55 6.35 -3.47 16.55
C VAL A 55 7.81 -3.92 16.56
N VAL A 56 8.49 -3.90 15.41
CA VAL A 56 9.91 -4.27 15.33
C VAL A 56 10.80 -3.27 16.07
N THR A 57 10.47 -1.97 16.02
CA THR A 57 11.18 -0.93 16.78
C THR A 57 11.05 -1.14 18.30
N GLU A 58 9.87 -1.54 18.77
CA GLU A 58 9.65 -1.85 20.18
C GLU A 58 10.38 -3.14 20.60
N GLN A 59 10.44 -4.14 19.73
CA GLN A 59 11.24 -5.35 19.95
C GLN A 59 12.73 -5.03 20.11
N LEU A 60 13.27 -4.15 19.26
CA LEU A 60 14.64 -3.64 19.37
C LEU A 60 14.91 -2.97 20.71
N ARG A 61 13.97 -2.13 21.20
CA ARG A 61 14.06 -1.47 22.50
C ARG A 61 14.05 -2.47 23.67
N ASN A 62 13.25 -3.53 23.55
CA ASN A 62 13.13 -4.58 24.56
C ASN A 62 14.28 -5.60 24.53
N GLY A 63 15.33 -5.34 23.74
CA GLY A 63 16.53 -6.15 23.73
C GLY A 63 16.50 -7.35 22.79
N ALA A 64 15.57 -7.38 21.82
CA ALA A 64 15.58 -8.40 20.78
C ALA A 64 16.87 -8.33 19.93
N ASP A 65 17.12 -9.41 19.19
CA ASP A 65 18.27 -9.52 18.30
C ASP A 65 18.20 -8.47 17.17
N CYS A 66 19.21 -7.61 17.12
CA CYS A 66 19.30 -6.54 16.14
C CYS A 66 19.27 -7.07 14.70
N VAL A 67 19.93 -8.21 14.44
CA VAL A 67 20.03 -8.78 13.09
C VAL A 67 18.65 -9.23 12.61
N VAL A 68 17.91 -9.95 13.46
CA VAL A 68 16.55 -10.43 13.16
C VAL A 68 15.60 -9.26 12.96
N CYS A 69 15.70 -8.23 13.80
CA CYS A 69 14.87 -7.04 13.67
C CYS A 69 15.15 -6.26 12.38
N VAL A 70 16.42 -6.04 12.02
CA VAL A 70 16.76 -5.34 10.76
C VAL A 70 16.34 -6.14 9.54
N GLN A 71 16.49 -7.47 9.54
CA GLN A 71 15.95 -8.34 8.49
C GLN A 71 14.43 -8.15 8.33
N ARG A 72 13.67 -8.18 9.43
CA ARG A 72 12.22 -7.93 9.41
C ARG A 72 11.87 -6.54 8.89
N VAL A 73 12.59 -5.50 9.28
CA VAL A 73 12.39 -4.14 8.75
C VAL A 73 12.60 -4.13 7.23
N SER A 74 13.67 -4.75 6.74
CA SER A 74 13.97 -4.86 5.31
C SER A 74 12.87 -5.58 4.53
N GLU A 75 12.36 -6.71 5.06
CA GLU A 75 11.24 -7.44 4.46
C GLU A 75 9.94 -6.63 4.43
N ILE A 76 9.59 -5.95 5.54
CA ILE A 76 8.40 -5.11 5.62
C ILE A 76 8.49 -3.98 4.59
N LEU A 77 9.65 -3.33 4.48
CA LEU A 77 9.88 -2.23 3.54
C LEU A 77 9.78 -2.71 2.09
N ARG A 78 10.45 -3.82 1.74
CA ARG A 78 10.33 -4.44 0.41
C ARG A 78 8.89 -4.79 0.06
N ARG A 79 8.19 -5.45 0.98
CA ARG A 79 6.79 -5.83 0.78
C ARG A 79 5.91 -4.61 0.59
N PHE A 80 6.13 -3.56 1.39
CA PHE A 80 5.39 -2.32 1.26
C PHE A 80 5.59 -1.71 -0.13
N VAL A 81 6.85 -1.53 -0.57
CA VAL A 81 7.18 -1.01 -1.89
C VAL A 81 6.58 -1.85 -3.02
N MET A 82 6.69 -3.17 -2.97
CA MET A 82 6.10 -4.06 -3.97
C MET A 82 4.58 -3.92 -4.08
N THR A 83 3.91 -3.55 -2.99
CA THR A 83 2.45 -3.38 -2.95
C THR A 83 1.95 -1.96 -3.25
N THR A 84 2.82 -0.96 -3.16
CA THR A 84 2.48 0.46 -3.37
C THR A 84 3.02 1.01 -4.68
N ALA A 85 4.16 0.51 -5.17
CA ALA A 85 4.72 0.91 -6.45
C ALA A 85 3.81 0.46 -7.60
N ALA A 86 3.52 1.39 -8.52
CA ALA A 86 2.75 1.10 -9.73
C ALA A 86 3.49 0.13 -10.67
N ASP A 87 4.83 0.14 -10.64
CA ASP A 87 5.69 -0.68 -11.48
C ASP A 87 6.49 -1.70 -10.65
N SER A 88 5.77 -2.57 -9.95
CA SER A 88 6.37 -3.55 -9.03
C SER A 88 7.37 -4.50 -9.69
N LYS A 89 7.28 -4.73 -11.01
CA LYS A 89 8.21 -5.56 -11.77
C LYS A 89 9.60 -4.94 -11.87
N SER A 90 9.68 -3.62 -12.08
CA SER A 90 10.96 -2.90 -12.12
C SER A 90 11.66 -2.90 -10.76
N VAL A 91 10.88 -2.82 -9.68
CA VAL A 91 11.41 -2.75 -8.31
C VAL A 91 11.80 -4.12 -7.75
N ALA A 92 11.14 -5.21 -8.17
CA ALA A 92 11.43 -6.55 -7.67
C ALA A 92 12.86 -7.04 -8.02
N GLY A 93 13.48 -6.51 -9.07
CA GLY A 93 14.87 -6.81 -9.44
C GLY A 93 15.92 -5.99 -8.69
N LEU A 94 15.53 -4.93 -7.97
CA LEU A 94 16.47 -4.04 -7.30
C LEU A 94 17.05 -4.68 -6.04
N THR A 95 18.37 -4.82 -6.02
CA THR A 95 19.14 -5.35 -4.91
C THR A 95 20.38 -4.49 -4.67
N GLY A 96 20.98 -4.60 -3.49
CA GLY A 96 22.19 -3.84 -3.16
C GLY A 96 21.96 -2.34 -3.20
N ASP A 97 22.92 -1.61 -3.76
CA ASP A 97 22.88 -0.15 -3.85
C ASP A 97 21.72 0.37 -4.73
N GLY A 98 21.32 -0.38 -5.76
CA GLY A 98 20.18 0.00 -6.61
C GLY A 98 18.85 0.02 -5.85
N TRP A 99 18.73 -0.79 -4.79
CA TRP A 99 17.58 -0.74 -3.88
C TRP A 99 17.60 0.52 -3.00
N LEU A 100 18.77 0.89 -2.45
CA LEU A 100 18.90 2.08 -1.61
C LEU A 100 18.67 3.36 -2.42
N GLN A 101 19.20 3.40 -3.65
CA GLN A 101 19.03 4.53 -4.56
C GLN A 101 17.55 4.74 -4.91
N PHE A 102 16.80 3.67 -5.17
CA PHE A 102 15.37 3.77 -5.38
C PHE A 102 14.61 4.35 -4.17
N LEU A 103 14.99 3.96 -2.95
CA LEU A 103 14.37 4.50 -1.74
C LEU A 103 14.67 6.00 -1.57
N ASP A 104 15.90 6.41 -1.89
CA ASP A 104 16.33 7.81 -1.87
C ASP A 104 15.58 8.64 -2.94
N ASP A 105 15.44 8.12 -4.15
CA ASP A 105 14.69 8.75 -5.25
C ASP A 105 13.20 8.96 -4.88
N CYS A 106 12.62 8.06 -4.08
CA CYS A 106 11.24 8.20 -3.59
C CYS A 106 11.05 9.29 -2.53
N TRP A 107 12.14 9.82 -1.95
CA TRP A 107 12.10 10.83 -0.88
C TRP A 107 12.91 12.09 -1.21
N ASP A 108 13.57 12.14 -2.38
CA ASP A 108 14.49 13.22 -2.80
C ASP A 108 15.58 13.52 -1.75
N GLN A 109 16.02 12.48 -1.04
CA GLN A 109 17.01 12.56 0.03
C GLN A 109 17.94 11.35 -0.01
N THR A 110 19.20 11.51 0.40
CA THR A 110 20.24 10.46 0.29
C THR A 110 20.50 9.69 1.59
N PHE A 111 19.48 9.53 2.44
CA PHE A 111 19.65 8.93 3.76
C PHE A 111 19.90 7.41 3.70
N PHE A 112 19.42 6.72 2.66
CA PHE A 112 19.63 5.29 2.51
C PHE A 112 21.00 4.96 1.89
N THR A 113 21.42 5.66 0.84
CA THR A 113 22.74 5.46 0.20
C THR A 113 23.89 6.02 1.00
N GLY A 114 23.71 7.15 1.70
CA GLY A 114 24.76 7.85 2.45
C GLY A 114 24.77 7.61 3.97
N GLY A 115 23.70 7.05 4.54
CA GLY A 115 23.50 6.97 5.99
C GLY A 115 23.29 5.57 6.53
N SER A 116 22.46 5.47 7.58
CA SER A 116 22.15 4.22 8.28
C SER A 116 21.40 3.20 7.42
N GLY A 117 20.84 3.60 6.26
CA GLY A 117 20.18 2.66 5.34
C GLY A 117 21.11 1.60 4.74
N ARG A 118 22.44 1.83 4.70
CA ARG A 118 23.42 0.81 4.30
C ARG A 118 23.41 -0.43 5.18
N LEU A 119 22.93 -0.31 6.42
CA LEU A 119 22.77 -1.42 7.34
C LEU A 119 21.72 -2.44 6.85
N LEU A 120 20.74 -2.02 6.02
CA LEU A 120 19.79 -2.93 5.37
C LEU A 120 20.48 -3.93 4.43
N LEU A 121 21.63 -3.56 3.85
CA LEU A 121 22.42 -4.42 2.96
C LEU A 121 23.44 -5.26 3.72
N LYS A 122 24.08 -4.65 4.73
CA LYS A 122 25.18 -5.28 5.46
C LYS A 122 24.70 -6.30 6.49
N LEU A 123 23.68 -5.98 7.28
CA LEU A 123 23.31 -6.77 8.47
C LEU A 123 22.69 -8.14 8.19
N PRO A 124 21.86 -8.36 7.15
CA PRO A 124 21.28 -9.67 6.92
C PRO A 124 22.30 -10.79 6.69
N TYR A 125 23.52 -10.43 6.24
CA TYR A 125 24.59 -11.36 5.88
C TYR A 125 25.84 -11.22 6.76
N SER A 126 25.92 -10.19 7.60
CA SER A 126 27.06 -10.00 8.50
C SER A 126 26.70 -10.56 9.87
N GLY A 127 27.37 -11.63 10.30
CA GLY A 127 27.27 -12.15 11.68
C GLY A 127 27.87 -11.23 12.75
N SER A 128 28.02 -9.94 12.44
CA SER A 128 28.59 -8.93 13.34
C SER A 128 27.46 -8.35 14.19
N PRO A 129 27.68 -8.17 15.51
CA PRO A 129 26.68 -7.53 16.36
C PRO A 129 26.43 -6.11 15.84
N ALA A 130 25.24 -5.87 15.30
CA ALA A 130 24.80 -4.52 15.01
C ALA A 130 24.71 -3.75 16.33
N ASP A 131 25.25 -2.53 16.37
CA ASP A 131 24.94 -1.65 17.48
C ASP A 131 23.42 -1.41 17.51
N ARG A 132 22.82 -1.60 18.68
CA ARG A 132 21.39 -1.42 18.88
C ARG A 132 20.98 0.01 18.59
N ALA A 133 21.85 0.98 18.86
CA ALA A 133 21.60 2.39 18.53
C ALA A 133 21.41 2.57 17.02
N GLU A 134 22.32 2.03 16.21
CA GLU A 134 22.25 2.07 14.75
C GLU A 134 21.01 1.35 14.20
N ALA A 135 20.67 0.18 14.76
CA ALA A 135 19.48 -0.56 14.34
C ALA A 135 18.17 0.19 14.67
N LEU A 136 18.12 0.92 15.78
CA LEU A 136 17.00 1.79 16.13
C LEU A 136 16.92 3.03 15.24
N GLU A 137 18.05 3.62 14.85
CA GLU A 137 18.07 4.73 13.90
C GLU A 137 17.56 4.31 12.52
N LEU A 138 18.00 3.16 12.02
CA LEU A 138 17.50 2.58 10.78
C LEU A 138 15.99 2.31 10.87
N SER A 139 15.51 1.76 11.99
CA SER A 139 14.07 1.46 12.11
C SER A 139 13.23 2.74 12.08
N ARG A 140 13.69 3.82 12.73
CA ARG A 140 13.05 5.15 12.67
C ARG A 140 13.06 5.72 11.26
N LEU A 141 14.21 5.67 10.58
CA LEU A 141 14.36 6.14 9.21
C LEU A 141 13.39 5.42 8.26
N CYS A 142 13.23 4.10 8.39
CA CYS A 142 12.25 3.34 7.62
C CYS A 142 10.80 3.75 7.93
N VAL A 143 10.49 4.03 9.19
CA VAL A 143 9.17 4.53 9.62
C VAL A 143 8.86 5.90 9.01
N ASP A 144 9.82 6.82 9.04
CA ASP A 144 9.69 8.17 8.49
C ASP A 144 9.55 8.13 6.97
N TRP A 145 10.31 7.26 6.30
CA TRP A 145 10.16 7.04 4.86
C TRP A 145 8.77 6.52 4.51
N VAL A 146 8.25 5.48 5.18
CA VAL A 146 6.88 4.96 4.93
C VAL A 146 5.81 6.03 5.18
N ARG A 147 6.07 6.97 6.10
CA ARG A 147 5.20 8.12 6.38
C ARG A 147 5.29 9.20 5.31
N SER A 148 6.46 9.46 4.74
CA SER A 148 6.67 10.46 3.68
C SER A 148 6.11 10.01 2.34
N GLN A 149 5.99 8.69 2.12
CA GLN A 149 5.39 8.16 0.90
C GLN A 149 3.95 8.66 0.73
N PRO A 150 3.60 9.20 -0.45
CA PRO A 150 2.27 9.71 -0.69
C PRO A 150 1.25 8.60 -0.49
N ARG A 151 0.23 8.85 0.36
CA ARG A 151 -0.96 7.97 0.51
C ARG A 151 -1.77 7.84 -0.79
N GLY A 152 -1.32 8.61 -1.79
CA GLY A 152 -1.41 8.38 -3.22
C GLY A 152 -2.31 9.40 -3.90
N LYS A 153 -1.87 9.85 -5.08
CA LYS A 153 -2.70 10.55 -6.08
C LYS A 153 -3.77 9.62 -6.64
#